data_AF-A0A0C5DAS7-F1
#
_entry.id   AF-A0A0C5DAS7-F1
#
_cell.length_a   1.000
_cell.length_b   1.000
_cell.length_c   1.000
_cell.angle_alpha   90.00
_cell.angle_beta   90.00
_cell.angle_gamma   90.00
#
_symmetry.space_group_name_H-M   'P 1'
#
loop_
_entity.id
_entity.type
_entity.pdbx_description
1 polymer ?
#
loop_
_entity_poly.entity_id
_entity_poly.type
_entity_poly.pdbx_seq_one_letter_code
_entity_poly.pdbx_strand_id
1 'polypeptide(L)'
;YFLKLLWGERLTQPLLRVGANGEFSKKGKIQPVSWEKAFDVMTDKFKETYAKNGPTSVGVFGSGQYTIHEGYAALKLMKGGFRSNNIDPNARHCMASAVTGFMQTFGIDEPAGCYDDID
;
A
#
# COMPACT_ATOMS: atom_id res chain seq x y z
N TYR A 1 16.83 4.94 15.48
CA TYR A 1 15.73 5.15 14.51
C TYR A 1 15.60 6.62 14.09
N PHE A 2 15.50 7.55 15.05
CA PHE A 2 15.40 9.00 14.80
C PHE A 2 16.52 9.60 13.92
N LEU A 3 17.78 9.17 14.13
CA LEU A 3 18.91 9.64 13.31
C LEU A 3 18.74 9.31 11.80
N LYS A 4 18.11 8.19 11.44
CA LYS A 4 17.85 7.83 10.02
C LYS A 4 16.73 8.67 9.40
N LEU A 5 15.78 9.14 10.20
CA LEU A 5 14.73 10.05 9.74
C LEU A 5 15.29 11.44 9.44
N LEU A 6 16.28 11.89 10.22
CA LEU A 6 16.89 13.22 10.10
C LEU A 6 18.05 13.28 9.10
N TRP A 7 18.86 12.22 9.02
CA TRP A 7 20.12 12.23 8.28
C TRP A 7 20.32 11.04 7.33
N GLY A 8 19.28 10.23 7.12
CA GLY A 8 19.30 9.19 6.09
C GLY A 8 19.03 9.74 4.68
N GLU A 9 19.21 8.90 3.67
CA GLU A 9 18.84 9.20 2.27
C GLU A 9 17.30 9.21 2.10
N ARG A 10 16.65 10.23 2.66
CA ARG A 10 15.21 10.41 2.57
C ARG A 10 14.83 10.85 1.15
N LEU A 11 13.84 10.18 0.56
CA LEU A 11 13.25 10.62 -0.70
C LEU A 11 12.54 11.97 -0.51
N THR A 12 12.91 12.96 -1.32
CA THR A 12 12.37 14.33 -1.26
C THR A 12 11.51 14.70 -2.47
N GLN A 13 11.49 13.87 -3.51
CA GLN A 13 10.78 14.10 -4.76
C GLN A 13 10.30 12.79 -5.38
N PRO A 14 9.21 12.80 -6.16
CA PRO A 14 8.81 11.65 -6.95
C PRO A 14 9.90 11.24 -7.94
N LEU A 15 10.08 9.93 -8.09
CA LEU A 15 11.07 9.34 -8.98
C LEU A 15 10.37 8.45 -10.00
N LEU A 16 10.57 8.71 -11.29
CA LEU A 16 9.95 7.99 -12.40
C LEU A 16 11.02 7.38 -13.32
N ARG A 17 10.75 6.20 -13.88
CA ARG A 17 11.60 5.63 -14.94
C ARG A 17 11.26 6.29 -16.27
N VAL A 18 12.21 7.03 -16.83
CA VAL A 18 12.04 7.78 -18.07
C VAL A 18 12.96 7.28 -19.19
N GLY A 19 12.44 7.27 -20.42
CA GLY A 19 13.18 6.97 -21.65
C GLY A 19 13.89 8.20 -22.23
N ALA A 20 14.53 8.03 -23.39
CA ALA A 20 15.24 9.12 -24.07
C ALA A 20 14.33 10.28 -24.51
N ASN A 21 13.04 10.01 -24.68
CA ASN A 21 12.01 10.99 -25.04
C ASN A 21 11.40 11.70 -23.82
N GLY A 22 11.89 11.45 -22.60
CA GLY A 22 11.34 12.03 -21.37
C GLY A 22 10.03 11.38 -20.88
N GLU A 23 9.50 10.39 -21.60
CA GLU A 23 8.27 9.69 -21.22
C GLU A 23 8.54 8.43 -20.40
N PHE A 24 7.50 7.95 -19.72
CA PHE A 24 7.58 6.72 -18.92
C PHE A 24 8.07 5.54 -19.77
N SER A 25 9.09 4.85 -19.27
CA SER A 25 9.60 3.61 -19.87
C SER A 25 10.00 2.62 -18.79
N LYS A 26 9.51 1.38 -18.87
CA LYS A 26 9.87 0.31 -17.92
C LYS A 26 11.39 0.04 -17.87
N LYS A 27 12.09 0.26 -18.99
CA LYS A 27 13.55 0.10 -19.10
C LYS A 27 14.31 1.43 -18.95
N GLY A 28 13.60 2.51 -18.64
CA GLY A 28 14.16 3.84 -18.43
C GLY A 28 15.02 3.95 -17.17
N LYS A 29 15.82 5.02 -17.10
CA LYS A 29 16.56 5.39 -15.89
C LYS A 29 15.63 6.12 -14.93
N ILE A 30 15.84 5.93 -13.63
CA ILE A 30 15.08 6.66 -12.61
C ILE A 30 15.53 8.13 -12.62
N GLN A 31 14.59 9.04 -12.77
CA GLN A 31 14.82 10.47 -12.72
C GLN A 31 13.74 11.16 -11.87
N PRO A 32 14.06 12.30 -11.23
CA PRO A 32 13.08 13.15 -10.58
C PRO A 32 12.00 13.67 -11.52
N VAL A 33 10.76 13.72 -11.04
CA VAL A 33 9.63 14.36 -11.74
C VAL A 33 8.75 15.13 -10.75
N SER A 34 7.88 16.00 -11.25
CA SER A 34 6.89 16.67 -10.41
C SER A 34 5.80 15.69 -9.94
N TRP A 35 5.07 16.08 -8.90
CA TRP A 35 3.91 15.30 -8.43
C TRP A 35 2.82 15.18 -9.49
N GLU A 36 2.58 16.24 -10.27
CA GLU A 36 1.63 16.23 -11.37
C GLU A 36 1.99 15.15 -12.40
N LYS A 37 3.24 15.14 -12.89
CA LYS A 37 3.68 14.13 -13.87
C LYS A 37 3.62 12.71 -13.29
N ALA A 38 3.94 12.53 -12.00
CA ALA A 38 3.83 11.23 -11.34
C ALA A 38 2.38 10.74 -11.32
N PHE A 39 1.44 11.59 -10.94
CA PHE A 39 0.02 11.25 -10.90
C PHE A 39 -0.61 11.08 -12.28
N ASP A 40 -0.18 11.85 -13.29
CA ASP A 40 -0.63 11.68 -14.68
C ASP A 40 -0.30 10.26 -15.17
N VAL A 41 0.96 9.83 -15.00
CA VAL A 41 1.41 8.50 -15.42
C VAL A 41 0.69 7.39 -14.63
N MET A 42 0.51 7.57 -13.32
CA MET A 42 -0.26 6.62 -12.50
C MET A 42 -1.70 6.51 -12.97
N THR A 43 -2.35 7.63 -13.26
CA THR A 43 -3.75 7.70 -13.70
C THR A 43 -3.92 7.04 -15.06
N ASP A 44 -3.06 7.33 -16.02
CA ASP A 44 -3.11 6.74 -17.36
C ASP A 44 -2.95 5.22 -17.29
N LYS A 45 -1.95 4.74 -16.53
CA LYS A 45 -1.72 3.30 -16.37
C LYS A 45 -2.84 2.59 -15.62
N PHE A 46 -3.38 3.24 -14.58
CA PHE A 46 -4.53 2.72 -13.84
C PHE A 46 -5.75 2.60 -14.75
N LYS A 47 -6.11 3.66 -15.46
CA LYS A 47 -7.27 3.67 -16.39
C LYS A 47 -7.10 2.64 -17.50
N GLU A 48 -5.89 2.52 -18.08
CA GLU A 48 -5.58 1.55 -19.13
C GLU A 48 -5.85 0.11 -18.67
N THR A 49 -5.28 -0.31 -17.54
CA THR A 49 -5.49 -1.68 -17.05
C THR A 49 -6.91 -1.89 -16.55
N TYR A 50 -7.49 -0.91 -15.86
CA TYR A 50 -8.82 -1.01 -15.29
C TYR A 50 -9.89 -1.12 -16.38
N ALA A 51 -9.78 -0.34 -17.47
CA ALA A 51 -10.69 -0.45 -18.61
C ALA A 51 -10.57 -1.80 -19.34
N LYS A 52 -9.34 -2.33 -19.45
CA LYS A 52 -9.09 -3.59 -20.17
C LYS A 52 -9.48 -4.83 -19.39
N ASN A 53 -9.16 -4.86 -18.09
CA ASN A 53 -9.19 -6.08 -17.27
C ASN A 53 -10.11 -5.95 -16.04
N GLY A 54 -10.72 -4.79 -15.83
CA GLY A 54 -11.62 -4.53 -14.71
C GLY A 54 -10.92 -4.41 -13.34
N PRO A 55 -11.72 -4.43 -12.25
CA PRO A 55 -11.25 -4.16 -10.88
C PRO A 55 -10.19 -5.13 -10.36
N THR A 56 -10.14 -6.36 -10.88
CA THR A 56 -9.20 -7.40 -10.45
C THR A 56 -7.77 -7.18 -10.96
N SER A 57 -7.53 -6.18 -11.80
CA SER A 57 -6.21 -5.87 -12.37
C SER A 57 -5.44 -4.78 -11.64
N VAL A 58 -6.08 -4.12 -10.67
CA VAL A 58 -5.47 -3.09 -9.83
C VAL A 58 -5.36 -3.63 -8.40
N GLY A 59 -4.40 -3.13 -7.63
CA GLY A 59 -4.18 -3.59 -6.26
C GLY A 59 -3.36 -2.64 -5.42
N VAL A 60 -3.46 -2.80 -4.10
CA VAL A 60 -2.69 -2.07 -3.08
C VAL A 60 -2.07 -3.11 -2.14
N PHE A 61 -0.76 -3.03 -1.93
CA PHE A 61 -0.09 -3.78 -0.88
C PHE A 61 0.16 -2.84 0.31
N GLY A 62 -0.63 -3.00 1.36
CA GLY A 62 -0.67 -2.09 2.51
C GLY A 62 0.33 -2.43 3.60
N SER A 63 0.23 -1.74 4.74
CA SER A 63 1.09 -1.99 5.90
C SER A 63 0.34 -1.89 7.22
N GLY A 64 0.69 -2.75 8.18
CA GLY A 64 0.30 -2.61 9.59
C GLY A 64 0.98 -1.43 10.31
N GLN A 65 1.91 -0.75 9.63
CA GLN A 65 2.59 0.46 10.13
C GLN A 65 1.89 1.74 9.66
N TYR A 66 0.79 1.63 8.91
CA TYR A 66 -0.08 2.76 8.64
C TYR A 66 -0.70 3.28 9.93
N THR A 67 -0.98 4.57 9.94
CA THR A 67 -2.00 5.09 10.85
C THR A 67 -3.34 4.43 10.54
N ILE A 68 -4.23 4.39 11.55
CA ILE A 68 -5.59 3.87 11.38
C ILE A 68 -6.31 4.56 10.21
N HIS A 69 -6.13 5.88 10.09
CA HIS A 69 -6.78 6.68 9.04
C HIS A 69 -6.26 6.37 7.64
N GLU A 70 -4.94 6.17 7.47
CA GLU A 70 -4.36 5.78 6.17
C GLU A 70 -4.88 4.41 5.72
N GLY A 71 -4.91 3.43 6.63
CA GLY A 71 -5.47 2.10 6.34
C GLY A 71 -6.94 2.17 5.96
N TYR A 72 -7.74 2.96 6.68
CA TYR A 72 -9.15 3.16 6.38
C TYR A 72 -9.38 3.88 5.04
N ALA A 73 -8.58 4.90 4.73
CA ALA A 73 -8.65 5.60 3.45
C ALA A 73 -8.31 4.67 2.27
N ALA A 74 -7.26 3.85 2.40
CA ALA A 74 -6.88 2.85 1.40
C ALA A 74 -7.99 1.81 1.18
N LEU A 75 -8.63 1.34 2.26
CA LEU A 75 -9.77 0.42 2.18
C LEU A 75 -10.96 1.04 1.45
N LYS A 76 -11.32 2.30 1.76
CA LYS A 76 -12.41 3.00 1.07
C LYS A 76 -12.09 3.23 -0.40
N LEU A 77 -10.86 3.62 -0.73
CA LEU A 77 -10.41 3.80 -2.10
C LEU A 77 -10.54 2.50 -2.89
N MET A 78 -10.02 1.39 -2.36
CA MET A 78 -10.01 0.11 -3.06
C MET A 78 -11.38 -0.54 -3.14
N LYS A 79 -12.05 -0.73 -2.00
CA LYS A 79 -13.33 -1.47 -1.93
C LYS A 79 -14.52 -0.60 -2.35
N GLY A 80 -14.57 0.64 -1.87
CA GLY A 80 -15.67 1.57 -2.14
C GLY A 80 -15.53 2.32 -3.46
N GLY A 81 -14.32 2.75 -3.82
CA GLY A 81 -14.04 3.49 -5.05
C GLY A 81 -13.81 2.56 -6.25
N PHE A 82 -12.69 1.85 -6.25
CA PHE A 82 -12.27 1.02 -7.36
C PHE A 82 -12.98 -0.33 -7.45
N ARG A 83 -13.80 -0.67 -6.44
CA ARG A 83 -14.56 -1.92 -6.36
C ARG A 83 -13.68 -3.16 -6.50
N SER A 84 -12.48 -3.08 -5.93
CA SER A 84 -11.48 -4.14 -5.94
C SER A 84 -11.19 -4.61 -4.51
N ASN A 85 -11.10 -5.93 -4.35
CA ASN A 85 -10.68 -6.57 -3.10
C ASN A 85 -9.18 -6.89 -3.08
N ASN A 86 -8.42 -6.47 -4.10
CA ASN A 86 -6.97 -6.67 -4.17
C ASN A 86 -6.23 -5.67 -3.26
N ILE A 87 -6.53 -5.71 -1.97
CA ILE A 87 -5.84 -4.97 -0.94
C ILE A 87 -5.49 -5.94 0.18
N ASP A 88 -4.20 -6.07 0.47
CA ASP A 88 -3.70 -6.95 1.55
C ASP A 88 -2.43 -6.31 2.15
N PRO A 89 -2.24 -6.35 3.47
CA PRO A 89 -1.09 -5.72 4.12
C PRO A 89 0.07 -6.68 4.33
N ASN A 90 1.26 -6.13 4.64
CA ASN A 90 2.38 -6.93 5.15
C ASN A 90 2.02 -7.77 6.41
N ALA A 91 1.01 -7.38 7.19
CA ALA A 91 0.50 -8.15 8.33
C ALA A 91 -0.02 -9.54 7.93
N ARG A 92 -0.33 -9.78 6.64
CA ARG A 92 -0.59 -11.14 6.11
C ARG A 92 0.55 -12.10 6.41
N HIS A 93 1.79 -11.64 6.34
CA HIS A 93 2.98 -12.43 6.61
C HIS A 93 3.30 -12.57 8.11
N CYS A 94 2.51 -11.95 8.99
CA CYS A 94 2.77 -11.92 10.42
C CYS A 94 1.60 -12.51 11.22
N MET A 95 0.44 -11.85 11.20
CA MET A 95 -0.66 -12.14 12.13
C MET A 95 -1.76 -13.02 11.53
N ALA A 96 -1.75 -13.31 10.23
CA ALA A 96 -2.85 -14.01 9.57
C ALA A 96 -3.19 -15.38 10.18
N SER A 97 -2.19 -16.16 10.61
CA SER A 97 -2.43 -17.45 11.27
C SER A 97 -3.09 -17.27 12.64
N ALA A 98 -2.68 -16.26 13.41
CA ALA A 98 -3.28 -15.95 14.71
C ALA A 98 -4.74 -15.51 14.55
N VAL A 99 -5.00 -14.54 13.65
CA VAL A 99 -6.37 -14.06 13.34
C VAL A 99 -7.29 -15.22 12.94
N THR A 100 -6.79 -16.13 12.09
CA THR A 100 -7.57 -17.31 11.68
C THR A 100 -7.92 -18.20 12.88
N GLY A 101 -6.95 -18.46 13.77
CA GLY A 101 -7.18 -19.23 14.99
C GLY A 101 -8.19 -18.57 15.95
N PHE A 102 -8.09 -17.25 16.15
CA PHE A 102 -9.02 -16.50 16.99
C PHE A 102 -10.45 -16.54 16.43
N MET A 103 -10.62 -16.26 15.14
CA MET A 103 -11.93 -16.29 14.49
C MET A 103 -12.58 -17.68 14.53
N GLN A 104 -11.78 -18.75 14.37
CA GLN A 104 -12.30 -20.13 14.41
C GLN A 104 -12.67 -20.59 15.82
N THR A 105 -11.93 -20.14 16.85
CA THR A 105 -12.10 -20.62 18.23
C THR A 105 -13.10 -19.77 19.02
N PHE A 106 -13.03 -18.44 18.83
CA PHE A 106 -13.75 -17.47 19.68
C PHE A 106 -14.74 -16.60 18.90
N GLY A 107 -14.68 -16.58 17.57
CA GLY A 107 -15.58 -15.76 16.72
C GLY A 107 -15.28 -14.26 16.75
N ILE A 108 -14.23 -13.84 17.45
CA ILE A 108 -13.71 -12.47 17.53
C ILE A 108 -12.18 -12.53 17.55
N ASP A 109 -11.54 -11.49 17.00
CA ASP A 109 -10.08 -11.38 16.91
C ASP A 109 -9.48 -10.70 18.17
N GLU A 110 -8.15 -10.79 18.28
CA GLU A 110 -7.29 -10.24 19.34
C GLU A 110 -7.34 -10.99 20.71
N PRO A 111 -6.28 -10.84 21.55
CA PRO A 111 -6.22 -11.50 22.86
C PRO A 111 -7.30 -11.01 23.84
N ALA A 112 -7.72 -11.91 24.73
CA ALA A 112 -8.64 -11.59 25.83
C ALA A 112 -7.94 -11.05 27.09
N GLY A 113 -6.64 -11.32 27.24
CA GLY A 113 -5.81 -10.81 28.33
C GLY A 113 -5.12 -9.50 27.97
N CYS A 114 -4.31 -8.98 28.88
CA CYS A 114 -3.53 -7.76 28.69
C CYS A 114 -2.12 -7.90 29.27
N TYR A 115 -1.34 -6.83 29.23
CA TYR A 115 0.03 -6.85 29.75
C TYR A 115 0.10 -7.01 31.28
N ASP A 116 -0.99 -6.70 32.01
CA ASP A 116 -1.05 -6.83 33.47
C ASP A 116 -1.06 -8.30 33.93
N ASP A 117 -1.38 -9.26 33.04
CA ASP A 117 -1.36 -10.69 33.37
C ASP A 117 0.07 -11.25 33.60
N ILE A 118 1.11 -10.45 33.32
CA ILE A 118 2.52 -10.80 33.57
C ILE A 118 2.90 -10.55 35.04
N ASP A 119 2.30 -9.54 35.67
CA ASP A 119 2.60 -9.09 37.04
C ASP A 119 1.78 -9.86 38.09
#